data_AF-A0A2H0R7T1-F1
#
_entry.id   AF-A0A2H0R7T1-F1
#
_cell.length_a   1.000
_cell.length_b   1.000
_cell.length_c   1.000
_cell.angle_alpha   90.00
_cell.angle_beta   90.00
_cell.angle_gamma   90.00
#
_symmetry.space_group_name_H-M   'P 1'
#
loop_
_entity.id
_entity.type
_entity.pdbx_description
1 polymer ?
#
loop_
_entity_poly.entity_id
_entity_poly.type
_entity_poly.pdbx_seq_one_letter_code
_entity_poly.pdbx_strand_id
1 'polypeptide(L)'
;MCGRKELIHGKFKNKNYSTFQKVLIFLFSFVTVPICEELIFRGPILLLIQHDQLALSLAGTLILGSFFGVLHKDRDYSWLDCLFIAFAGICLGLITIASVSLYPAIIAHSFHNGDAFLQTYNQNYRRIKNKYATLVQR
;
A
#
# COMPACT_ATOMS: atom_id res chain seq x y z
N MET A 1 -27.14 -32.88 3.70
CA MET A 1 -26.57 -32.78 5.07
C MET A 1 -25.26 -32.01 4.94
N CYS A 2 -25.27 -30.69 5.16
CA CYS A 2 -25.20 -30.03 6.46
C CYS A 2 -23.75 -29.77 6.88
N GLY A 3 -23.37 -28.49 6.91
CA GLY A 3 -22.42 -27.96 7.88
C GLY A 3 -20.98 -27.77 7.41
N ARG A 4 -20.50 -26.53 7.58
CA ARG A 4 -19.08 -26.14 7.77
C ARG A 4 -18.30 -25.60 6.56
N LYS A 5 -18.89 -24.66 5.81
CA LYS A 5 -18.12 -23.66 5.04
C LYS A 5 -18.10 -22.26 5.69
N GLU A 6 -18.56 -22.13 6.94
CA GLU A 6 -18.67 -20.84 7.63
C GLU A 6 -17.47 -20.43 8.50
N LEU A 7 -16.33 -21.15 8.50
CA LEU A 7 -15.30 -20.98 9.54
C LEU A 7 -13.94 -20.39 9.12
N ILE A 8 -13.73 -19.95 7.86
CA ILE A 8 -12.37 -19.49 7.44
C ILE A 8 -12.36 -18.10 6.78
N HIS A 9 -13.41 -17.29 6.89
CA HIS A 9 -13.39 -15.88 6.42
C HIS A 9 -13.83 -14.88 7.51
N GLY A 10 -13.83 -15.32 8.77
CA GLY A 10 -14.04 -14.44 9.91
C GLY A 10 -12.74 -13.77 10.33
N LYS A 11 -12.35 -12.65 9.70
CA LYS A 11 -11.54 -11.61 10.36
C LYS A 11 -11.38 -10.25 9.68
N PHE A 12 -12.27 -9.87 8.76
CA PHE A 12 -12.73 -8.47 8.83
C PHE A 12 -13.68 -8.40 10.02
N LYS A 13 -13.15 -8.08 11.21
CA LYS A 13 -13.99 -7.55 12.29
C LYS A 13 -14.81 -6.44 11.64
N ASN A 14 -16.11 -6.65 11.55
CA ASN A 14 -17.08 -5.72 10.99
C ASN A 14 -17.17 -4.51 11.94
N LYS A 15 -16.09 -3.74 12.04
CA LYS A 15 -16.09 -2.45 12.72
C LYS A 15 -16.81 -1.51 11.79
N ASN A 16 -18.02 -1.13 12.18
CA ASN A 16 -18.73 -0.01 11.56
C ASN A 16 -17.99 1.27 11.93
N TYR A 17 -16.97 1.60 11.14
CA TYR A 17 -16.29 2.88 11.25
C TYR A 17 -17.27 3.99 10.88
N SER A 18 -17.32 5.03 11.71
CA SER A 18 -18.06 6.25 11.39
C SER A 18 -17.49 6.90 10.12
N THR A 19 -18.27 7.77 9.47
CA THR A 19 -17.78 8.54 8.31
C THR A 19 -16.51 9.31 8.66
N PHE A 20 -16.47 9.91 9.84
CA PHE A 20 -15.29 10.60 10.35
C PHE A 20 -14.06 9.68 10.43
N GLN A 21 -14.21 8.47 10.98
CA GLN A 21 -13.10 7.51 11.06
C GLN A 21 -12.62 7.07 9.68
N LYS A 22 -13.52 6.88 8.71
CA LYS A 22 -13.15 6.54 7.33
C LYS A 22 -12.34 7.64 6.66
N VAL A 23 -12.73 8.90 6.87
CA VAL A 23 -11.98 10.07 6.38
C VAL A 23 -10.60 10.11 7.00
N LEU A 24 -10.49 9.90 8.33
CA LEU A 24 -9.18 9.87 8.99
C LEU A 24 -8.28 8.75 8.45
N ILE A 25 -8.80 7.54 8.28
CA ILE A 25 -8.02 6.42 7.71
C ILE A 25 -7.57 6.77 6.29
N PHE A 26 -8.46 7.35 5.46
CA PHE A 26 -8.09 7.79 4.12
C PHE A 26 -6.95 8.81 4.14
N LEU A 27 -7.04 9.85 4.98
CA LEU A 27 -5.99 10.87 5.10
C LEU A 27 -4.66 10.27 5.57
N PHE A 28 -4.69 9.34 6.53
CA PHE A 28 -3.50 8.65 6.98
C PHE A 28 -2.87 7.80 5.87
N SER A 29 -3.66 7.00 5.16
CA SER A 29 -3.18 6.15 4.07
C SER A 29 -2.71 6.95 2.85
N PHE A 30 -3.35 8.09 2.56
CA PHE A 30 -3.06 8.92 1.40
C PHE A 30 -1.89 9.89 1.63
N VAL A 31 -1.74 10.43 2.84
CA VAL A 31 -0.77 11.50 3.12
C VAL A 31 0.31 11.01 4.07
N THR A 32 -0.07 10.66 5.31
CA THR A 32 0.89 10.43 6.38
C THR A 32 1.79 9.23 6.11
N VAL A 33 1.21 8.10 5.73
CA VAL A 33 1.95 6.85 5.48
C VAL A 33 2.95 7.02 4.33
N PRO A 34 2.54 7.48 3.12
CA PRO A 34 3.48 7.72 2.02
C PRO A 34 4.62 8.66 2.38
N ILE A 35 4.35 9.78 3.07
CA ILE A 35 5.41 10.71 3.49
C ILE A 35 6.41 10.01 4.42
N CYS A 36 5.93 9.31 5.44
CA CYS A 36 6.81 8.61 6.38
C CYS A 36 7.65 7.54 5.69
N GLU A 37 7.03 6.74 4.81
CA GLU A 37 7.72 5.68 4.08
C GLU A 37 8.75 6.26 3.11
N GLU A 38 8.41 7.27 2.32
CA GLU A 38 9.39 7.90 1.42
C GLU A 38 10.56 8.55 2.19
N LEU A 39 10.33 9.18 3.33
CA LEU A 39 11.42 9.72 4.15
C LEU A 39 12.37 8.62 4.63
N ILE A 40 11.83 7.47 5.06
CA ILE A 40 12.61 6.34 5.58
C ILE A 40 13.38 5.63 4.46
N PHE A 41 12.71 5.32 3.35
CA PHE A 41 13.31 4.51 2.29
C PHE A 41 14.10 5.34 1.28
N ARG A 42 13.68 6.57 0.97
CA ARG A 42 14.29 7.38 -0.12
C ARG A 42 15.17 8.49 0.42
N GLY A 43 15.00 8.91 1.67
CA GLY A 43 15.91 9.82 2.35
C GLY A 43 17.39 9.41 2.21
N PRO A 44 17.77 8.15 2.55
CA PRO A 44 19.15 7.68 2.36
C PRO A 44 19.61 7.70 0.90
N ILE A 45 18.74 7.33 -0.04
CA ILE A 45 19.04 7.34 -1.48
C ILE A 45 19.31 8.77 -1.96
N LEU A 46 18.51 9.74 -1.50
CA LEU A 46 18.65 11.15 -1.83
C LEU A 46 19.97 11.72 -1.31
N LEU A 47 20.36 11.38 -0.08
CA LEU A 47 21.66 11.79 0.46
C LEU A 47 22.82 11.24 -0.38
N LEU A 48 22.76 9.97 -0.78
CA LEU A 48 23.79 9.35 -1.61
C LEU A 48 23.93 10.03 -2.97
N ILE A 49 22.82 10.35 -3.64
CA ILE A 49 22.88 10.99 -4.97
C ILE A 49 23.35 12.45 -4.88
N GLN A 50 23.05 13.15 -3.78
CA GLN A 50 23.56 14.50 -3.51
C GLN A 50 25.08 14.55 -3.25
N HIS A 51 25.69 13.41 -2.92
CA HIS A 51 27.13 13.25 -2.74
C HIS A 51 27.80 12.53 -3.93
N ASP A 52 27.19 12.60 -5.12
CA ASP A 52 27.66 12.00 -6.38
C ASP A 52 27.86 10.46 -6.32
N GLN A 53 27.20 9.77 -5.39
CA GLN A 53 27.32 8.30 -5.22
C GLN A 53 26.29 7.52 -6.04
N LEU A 54 26.18 7.80 -7.35
CA LEU A 54 25.14 7.23 -8.22
C LEU A 54 25.07 5.69 -8.17
N ALA A 55 26.21 5.00 -8.24
CA ALA A 55 26.24 3.53 -8.19
C ALA A 55 25.67 2.99 -6.87
N LEU A 56 25.97 3.65 -5.75
CA LEU A 56 25.46 3.27 -4.43
C LEU A 56 23.98 3.62 -4.28
N SER A 57 23.52 4.74 -4.86
CA SER A 57 22.09 5.09 -4.93
C SER A 57 21.28 4.05 -5.71
N LEU A 58 21.81 3.56 -6.83
CA LEU A 58 21.17 2.51 -7.64
C LEU A 58 21.12 1.18 -6.87
N ALA A 59 22.24 0.77 -6.25
CA ALA A 59 22.28 -0.43 -5.42
C ALA A 59 21.31 -0.30 -4.23
N GLY A 60 21.32 0.84 -3.54
CA GLY A 60 20.40 1.16 -2.44
C GLY A 60 18.94 1.12 -2.87
N THR A 61 18.62 1.62 -4.07
CA THR A 61 17.26 1.54 -4.65
C THR A 61 16.81 0.09 -4.82
N LEU A 62 17.66 -0.78 -5.35
CA LEU A 62 17.34 -2.21 -5.53
C LEU A 62 17.14 -2.92 -4.18
N ILE A 63 18.04 -2.66 -3.22
CA ILE A 63 18.00 -3.29 -1.90
C ILE A 63 16.76 -2.82 -1.12
N LEU A 64 16.57 -1.51 -0.99
CA LEU A 64 15.47 -0.92 -0.21
C LEU A 64 14.12 -1.17 -0.88
N GLY A 65 14.03 -1.14 -2.21
CA GLY A 65 12.82 -1.53 -2.93
C GLY A 65 12.46 -3.01 -2.71
N SER A 66 13.45 -3.91 -2.76
CA SER A 66 13.22 -5.33 -2.46
C SER A 66 12.77 -5.54 -1.00
N PHE A 67 13.44 -4.87 -0.06
CA PHE A 67 13.09 -4.94 1.36
C PHE A 67 11.68 -4.37 1.62
N PHE A 68 11.30 -3.29 0.94
CA PHE A 68 9.96 -2.71 0.99
C PHE A 68 8.88 -3.74 0.65
N GLY A 69 9.04 -4.49 -0.45
CA GLY A 69 8.09 -5.56 -0.80
C GLY A 69 8.02 -6.70 0.21
N VAL A 70 9.16 -7.10 0.79
CA VAL A 70 9.21 -8.14 1.84
C VAL A 70 8.50 -7.69 3.11
N LEU A 71 8.65 -6.42 3.53
CA LEU A 71 7.97 -5.87 4.70
C LEU A 71 6.45 -5.86 4.57
N HIS A 72 5.93 -5.84 3.35
CA HIS A 72 4.49 -5.90 3.07
C HIS A 72 3.91 -7.32 3.07
N LYS A 73 4.73 -8.33 3.37
CA LYS A 73 4.24 -9.70 3.49
C LYS A 73 3.34 -9.85 4.72
N ASP A 74 2.03 -9.80 4.49
CA ASP A 74 1.00 -10.19 5.46
C ASP A 74 0.34 -11.53 5.05
N ARG A 75 -0.53 -12.10 5.90
CA ARG A 75 -1.30 -13.32 5.62
C ARG A 75 -2.13 -13.23 4.35
N ASP A 76 -2.66 -12.04 4.06
CA ASP A 76 -3.56 -11.82 2.93
C ASP A 76 -2.82 -11.48 1.62
N TYR A 77 -1.52 -11.15 1.70
CA TYR A 77 -0.69 -10.84 0.53
C TYR A 77 0.08 -12.08 0.07
N SER A 78 -0.01 -12.38 -1.23
CA SER A 78 0.80 -13.41 -1.87
C SER A 78 2.23 -12.92 -2.10
N TRP A 79 3.17 -13.83 -2.34
CA TRP A 79 4.53 -13.46 -2.74
C TRP A 79 4.58 -12.67 -4.05
N LEU A 80 3.62 -12.91 -4.94
CA LEU A 80 3.51 -12.13 -6.18
C LEU A 80 3.11 -10.68 -5.88
N ASP A 81 2.23 -10.44 -4.92
CA ASP A 81 1.89 -9.09 -4.48
C ASP A 81 3.11 -8.39 -3.88
N CYS A 82 3.89 -9.09 -3.05
CA CYS A 82 5.15 -8.57 -2.51
C CYS A 82 6.15 -8.20 -3.63
N LEU A 83 6.22 -8.98 -4.71
CA LEU A 83 7.07 -8.66 -5.87
C LEU A 83 6.59 -7.39 -6.59
N PHE A 84 5.28 -7.21 -6.78
CA PHE A 84 4.74 -5.97 -7.35
C PHE A 84 5.01 -4.75 -6.45
N ILE A 85 4.88 -4.91 -5.14
CA ILE A 85 5.20 -3.85 -4.17
C ILE A 85 6.70 -3.55 -4.18
N ALA A 86 7.56 -4.56 -4.28
CA ALA A 86 9.00 -4.37 -4.43
C ALA A 86 9.34 -3.60 -5.71
N PHE A 87 8.71 -3.96 -6.83
CA PHE A 87 8.88 -3.27 -8.09
C PHE A 87 8.44 -1.80 -8.01
N ALA A 88 7.27 -1.53 -7.43
CA ALA A 88 6.83 -0.15 -7.17
C ALA A 88 7.85 0.60 -6.30
N GLY A 89 8.39 -0.06 -5.27
CA GLY A 89 9.41 0.51 -4.41
C GLY A 89 10.71 0.89 -5.15
N ILE A 90 11.14 0.06 -6.10
CA ILE A 90 12.28 0.34 -6.99
C ILE A 90 11.96 1.54 -7.89
N CYS A 91 10.78 1.58 -8.51
CA CYS A 91 10.35 2.71 -9.35
C CYS A 91 10.39 4.04 -8.60
N LEU A 92 9.89 4.08 -7.36
CA LEU A 92 9.93 5.29 -6.52
C LEU A 92 11.36 5.73 -6.18
N GLY A 93 12.28 4.78 -5.97
CA GLY A 93 13.70 5.09 -5.79
C GLY A 93 14.33 5.66 -7.06
N LEU A 94 14.02 5.11 -8.24
CA LEU A 94 14.48 5.65 -9.53
C LEU A 94 13.93 7.05 -9.81
N ILE A 95 12.67 7.31 -9.48
CA ILE A 95 12.07 8.66 -9.55
C ILE A 95 12.82 9.63 -8.64
N THR A 96 13.17 9.20 -7.43
CA THR A 96 13.94 10.03 -6.49
C THR A 96 15.31 10.39 -7.06
N ILE A 97 16.04 9.42 -7.63
CA ILE A 97 17.34 9.64 -8.26
C ILE A 97 17.21 10.59 -9.46
N ALA A 98 16.25 10.34 -10.35
CA ALA A 98 16.08 11.12 -11.58
C ALA A 98 15.67 12.58 -11.30
N SER A 99 14.89 12.81 -10.24
CA SER A 99 14.39 14.13 -9.86
C SER A 99 15.25 14.84 -8.81
N VAL A 100 16.19 14.14 -8.17
CA VAL A 100 16.96 14.60 -7.00
C VAL A 100 16.03 15.20 -5.93
N SER A 101 14.87 14.57 -5.72
CA SER A 101 13.80 15.08 -4.87
C SER A 101 12.90 13.96 -4.33
N LEU A 102 12.40 14.13 -3.11
CA LEU A 102 11.40 13.21 -2.54
C LEU A 102 9.97 13.52 -3.02
N TYR A 103 9.69 14.77 -3.40
CA TYR A 103 8.32 15.19 -3.68
C TYR A 103 7.64 14.38 -4.79
N PRO A 104 8.29 14.08 -5.93
CA PRO A 104 7.65 13.27 -6.97
C PRO A 104 7.33 11.85 -6.52
N ALA A 105 8.21 11.23 -5.72
CA ALA A 105 7.97 9.90 -5.15
C ALA A 105 6.83 9.93 -4.13
N ILE A 106 6.79 10.92 -3.24
CA ILE A 106 5.70 11.11 -2.27
C ILE A 106 4.36 11.24 -2.99
N ILE A 107 4.28 12.09 -4.02
CA ILE A 107 3.05 12.30 -4.77
C ILE A 107 2.59 11.01 -5.45
N ALA A 108 3.48 10.32 -6.16
CA ALA A 108 3.16 9.07 -6.85
C ALA A 108 2.68 7.99 -5.87
N HIS A 109 3.36 7.86 -4.72
CA HIS A 109 2.99 6.89 -3.69
C HIS A 109 1.65 7.25 -3.01
N SER A 110 1.41 8.52 -2.71
CA SER A 110 0.12 9.02 -2.22
C SER A 110 -1.03 8.63 -3.13
N PHE A 111 -0.90 8.85 -4.44
CA PHE A 111 -1.93 8.45 -5.40
C PHE A 111 -2.13 6.93 -5.46
N HIS A 112 -1.05 6.15 -5.42
CA HIS A 112 -1.14 4.69 -5.40
C HIS A 112 -1.91 4.18 -4.17
N ASN A 113 -1.58 4.69 -2.97
CA ASN A 113 -2.29 4.30 -1.75
C ASN A 113 -3.73 4.79 -1.72
N GLY A 114 -4.01 5.98 -2.26
CA GLY A 114 -5.37 6.49 -2.42
C GLY A 114 -6.24 5.58 -3.27
N ASP A 115 -5.72 5.16 -4.41
CA ASP A 115 -6.42 4.24 -5.30
C ASP A 115 -6.64 2.88 -4.62
N ALA A 116 -5.62 2.32 -3.97
CA ALA A 116 -5.75 1.06 -3.22
C ALA A 116 -6.83 1.13 -2.12
N PHE A 117 -6.91 2.27 -1.40
CA PHE A 117 -7.96 2.50 -0.41
C PHE A 117 -9.35 2.55 -1.06
N LEU A 118 -9.52 3.29 -2.15
CA LEU A 118 -10.80 3.40 -2.86
C LEU A 118 -11.26 2.07 -3.44
N GLN A 119 -10.34 1.29 -4.01
CA GLN A 119 -10.63 -0.06 -4.49
C GLN A 119 -11.13 -0.95 -3.35
N THR A 120 -10.44 -0.94 -2.21
CA THR A 120 -10.82 -1.70 -1.01
C THR A 120 -12.19 -1.28 -0.49
N TYR A 121 -12.46 0.03 -0.43
CA TYR A 121 -13.76 0.57 -0.02
C TYR A 121 -14.90 0.10 -0.95
N ASN A 122 -14.68 0.22 -2.27
CA ASN A 122 -15.66 -0.17 -3.29
C ASN A 122 -15.94 -1.69 -3.29
N GLN A 123 -14.90 -2.51 -3.10
CA GLN A 123 -15.06 -3.96 -2.95
C GLN A 123 -15.91 -4.31 -1.72
N ASN A 124 -15.66 -3.66 -0.58
CA ASN A 124 -16.44 -3.86 0.64
C ASN A 124 -17.91 -3.44 0.47
N TYR A 125 -18.17 -2.30 -0.17
CA TYR A 125 -19.52 -1.86 -0.49
C TYR A 125 -20.28 -2.88 -1.35
N ARG A 126 -19.65 -3.40 -2.41
CA ARG A 126 -20.24 -4.43 -3.28
C ARG A 126 -20.53 -5.73 -2.53
N ARG A 127 -19.62 -6.18 -1.66
CA ARG A 127 -19.82 -7.38 -0.82
C ARG A 127 -21.04 -7.24 0.09
N ILE A 128 -21.19 -6.09 0.75
CA ILE A 128 -22.33 -5.81 1.63
C ILE A 128 -23.63 -5.79 0.83
N LYS A 129 -23.67 -5.05 -0.28
CA LYS A 129 -24.86 -4.95 -1.15
C LYS A 129 -25.33 -6.32 -1.63
N ASN A 130 -24.41 -7.17 -2.10
CA ASN A 130 -24.74 -8.51 -2.57
C ASN A 130 -25.27 -9.41 -1.45
N LYS A 131 -24.70 -9.32 -0.23
CA LYS A 131 -25.18 -10.06 0.93
C LYS A 131 -26.64 -9.72 1.26
N TYR A 132 -27.00 -8.43 1.29
CA TYR A 132 -28.38 -8.02 1.55
C TYR A 132 -29.34 -8.46 0.43
N ALA A 133 -28.94 -8.35 -0.84
CA ALA A 133 -29.76 -8.83 -1.96
C ALA A 133 -30.11 -10.32 -1.82
N THR A 134 -29.15 -11.16 -1.39
CA THR A 134 -29.40 -12.60 -1.16
C THR A 134 -30.27 -12.90 0.05
N LEU A 135 -30.33 -12.01 1.05
CA LEU A 135 -31.18 -12.18 2.23
C LEU A 135 -32.64 -11.78 1.96
N VAL A 136 -32.87 -10.79 1.10
CA VAL A 136 -34.23 -10.35 0.70
C VAL A 136 -34.91 -11.35 -0.24
N GLN A 137 -34.14 -12.19 -0.93
CA GLN A 137 -34.64 -13.23 -1.84
C GLN A 137 -34.94 -14.57 -1.17
N ARG A 138 -34.74 -14.69 0.15
CA ARG A 138 -35.07 -15.88 0.97
C ARG A 138 -36.26 -15.59 1.86
#